data_AF-A0A1N6IZK8-F1
#
_entry.id   AF-A0A1N6IZK8-F1
#
_cell.length_a   1.000
_cell.length_b   1.000
_cell.length_c   1.000
_cell.angle_alpha   90.00
_cell.angle_beta   90.00
_cell.angle_gamma   90.00
#
_symmetry.space_group_name_H-M   'P 1'
#
loop_
_entity.id
_entity.type
_entity.pdbx_description
1 polymer ?
#
loop_
_entity_poly.entity_id
_entity_poly.type
_entity_poly.pdbx_seq_one_letter_code
_entity_poly.pdbx_strand_id
1 'polypeptide(L)'
;MHTLQQIILEKVCPGVLISTKEQMPVLLEEVRVQKLAITANLKELADKDSKKEHITKDVQECQFQMILWLEILHKYQQHSDDSLIAFYLELEGMLHGILMGLEQHFSEYLAIDYQLPQSYVVIVSRQMEERIADMKTFLRKRNVEEPLLDIMFSPMLNHRGNLSFRMVMYYRRLLFLLNDHGSLSNEEYIDQLHYILYEYNFNSPEYFIYCTTLMRKKLKGFHTIREKRACLNWHEKELKGLPERDIVLSEVQSSIRMRMLNWLKEEKQYVQSLQSATQSQV
;
A
#
# COMPACT_ATOMS: atom_id res chain seq x y z
N MET A 1 -19.60 4.16 20.97
CA MET A 1 -18.15 3.86 21.12
C MET A 1 -17.71 3.82 22.58
N HIS A 2 -18.17 4.74 23.45
CA HIS A 2 -17.84 4.73 24.89
C HIS A 2 -18.04 3.38 25.61
N THR A 3 -19.13 2.66 25.32
CA THR A 3 -19.41 1.34 25.94
C THR A 3 -18.32 0.31 25.64
N LEU A 4 -17.86 0.24 24.38
CA LEU A 4 -16.83 -0.72 23.97
C LEU A 4 -15.47 -0.35 24.57
N GLN A 5 -15.17 0.95 24.64
CA GLN A 5 -13.98 1.45 25.34
C GLN A 5 -13.95 1.00 26.81
N GLN A 6 -15.06 1.17 27.53
CA GLN A 6 -15.15 0.76 28.93
C GLN A 6 -14.96 -0.75 29.09
N ILE A 7 -15.58 -1.55 28.22
CA ILE A 7 -15.39 -3.02 28.25
C ILE A 7 -13.90 -3.36 28.07
N ILE A 8 -13.24 -2.79 27.07
CA ILE A 8 -11.85 -3.11 26.73
C ILE A 8 -10.87 -2.64 27.81
N LEU A 9 -11.02 -1.41 28.29
CA LEU A 9 -10.07 -0.81 29.24
C LEU A 9 -10.29 -1.28 30.68
N GLU A 10 -11.54 -1.50 31.10
CA GLU A 10 -11.86 -1.74 32.51
C GLU A 10 -12.15 -3.21 32.80
N LYS A 11 -12.90 -3.89 31.92
CA LYS A 11 -13.36 -5.27 32.17
C LYS A 11 -12.43 -6.34 31.61
N VAL A 12 -11.69 -6.00 30.55
CA VAL A 12 -10.90 -6.96 29.76
C VAL A 12 -9.39 -6.90 30.08
N CYS A 13 -8.99 -6.12 31.08
CA CYS A 13 -7.62 -6.10 31.58
C CYS A 13 -7.24 -7.48 32.19
N PRO A 14 -6.03 -8.03 31.92
CA PRO A 14 -5.64 -9.37 32.37
C PRO A 14 -5.83 -9.61 33.87
N GLY A 15 -5.45 -8.65 34.72
CA GLY A 15 -5.57 -8.78 36.18
C GLY A 15 -7.01 -8.90 36.67
N VAL A 16 -7.96 -8.25 35.97
CA VAL A 16 -9.39 -8.34 36.28
C VAL A 16 -9.94 -9.68 35.79
N LEU A 17 -9.63 -10.06 34.55
CA LEU A 17 -10.13 -11.29 33.92
C LEU A 17 -9.68 -12.57 34.62
N ILE A 18 -8.48 -12.60 35.22
CA ILE A 18 -8.03 -13.76 35.99
C ILE A 18 -8.99 -14.06 37.14
N SER A 19 -9.55 -13.03 37.76
CA SER A 19 -10.48 -13.15 38.88
C SER A 19 -11.93 -13.40 38.43
N THR A 20 -12.24 -13.16 37.15
CA THR A 20 -13.60 -13.21 36.59
C THR A 20 -13.73 -14.06 35.33
N LYS A 21 -12.96 -15.17 35.22
CA LYS A 21 -12.96 -16.03 34.02
C LYS A 21 -14.35 -16.51 33.60
N GLU A 22 -15.23 -16.76 34.56
CA GLU A 22 -16.62 -17.18 34.30
C GLU A 22 -17.45 -16.12 33.55
N GLN A 23 -17.03 -14.85 33.56
CA GLN A 23 -17.71 -13.75 32.89
C GLN A 23 -17.27 -13.58 31.43
N MET A 24 -16.24 -14.30 30.96
CA MET A 24 -15.72 -14.16 29.59
C MET A 24 -16.78 -14.36 28.51
N PRO A 25 -17.66 -15.38 28.56
CA PRO A 25 -18.69 -15.54 27.54
C PRO A 25 -19.66 -14.35 27.48
N VAL A 26 -19.97 -13.76 28.63
CA VAL A 26 -20.84 -12.58 28.73
C VAL A 26 -20.15 -11.36 28.12
N LEU A 27 -18.86 -11.15 28.41
CA LEU A 27 -18.08 -10.05 27.83
C LEU A 27 -17.95 -10.17 26.30
N LEU A 28 -17.73 -11.39 25.78
CA LEU A 28 -17.70 -11.63 24.34
C LEU A 28 -19.03 -11.27 23.69
N GLU A 29 -20.16 -11.64 24.32
CA GLU A 29 -21.48 -11.27 23.81
C GLU A 29 -21.73 -9.75 23.87
N GLU A 30 -21.32 -9.08 24.95
CA GLU A 30 -21.39 -7.61 25.04
C GLU A 30 -20.61 -6.95 23.88
N VAL A 31 -19.40 -7.42 23.59
CA VAL A 31 -18.58 -6.91 22.49
C VAL A 31 -19.22 -7.23 21.13
N ARG A 32 -19.81 -8.41 20.97
CA ARG A 32 -20.53 -8.81 19.74
C ARG A 32 -21.71 -7.87 19.46
N VAL A 33 -22.50 -7.54 20.49
CA VAL A 33 -23.60 -6.56 20.37
C VAL A 33 -23.06 -5.17 20.00
N GLN A 34 -21.97 -4.72 20.63
CA GLN A 34 -21.34 -3.43 20.30
C GLN A 34 -20.82 -3.40 18.87
N LYS A 35 -20.18 -4.48 18.39
CA LYS A 35 -19.75 -4.62 17.01
C LYS A 35 -20.92 -4.45 16.05
N LEU A 36 -22.04 -5.15 16.28
CA LEU A 36 -23.23 -5.04 15.44
C LEU A 36 -23.78 -3.62 15.42
N ALA A 37 -23.83 -2.95 16.57
CA ALA A 37 -24.28 -1.56 16.66
C ALA A 37 -23.36 -0.61 15.88
N ILE A 38 -22.03 -0.77 15.98
CA ILE A 38 -21.06 0.02 15.21
C ILE A 38 -21.25 -0.22 13.71
N THR A 39 -21.36 -1.49 13.28
CA THR A 39 -21.59 -1.82 11.86
C THR A 39 -22.91 -1.25 11.35
N ALA A 40 -23.99 -1.28 12.13
CA ALA A 40 -25.25 -0.66 11.76
C ALA A 40 -25.12 0.85 11.60
N ASN A 41 -24.46 1.53 12.55
CA ASN A 41 -24.21 2.97 12.46
C ASN A 41 -23.36 3.35 11.25
N LEU A 42 -22.34 2.55 10.90
CA LEU A 42 -21.55 2.76 9.69
C LEU A 42 -22.42 2.62 8.44
N LYS A 43 -23.31 1.63 8.37
CA LYS A 43 -24.24 1.51 7.23
C LYS A 43 -25.16 2.73 7.11
N GLU A 44 -25.73 3.19 8.22
CA GLU A 44 -26.54 4.42 8.21
C GLU A 44 -25.73 5.65 7.76
N LEU A 45 -24.44 5.72 8.10
CA LEU A 45 -23.55 6.80 7.64
C LEU A 45 -23.33 6.74 6.13
N ALA A 46 -23.24 5.55 5.54
CA ALA A 46 -23.12 5.39 4.08
C ALA A 46 -24.39 5.81 3.33
N ASP A 47 -25.57 5.56 3.93
CA ASP A 47 -26.86 5.87 3.29
C ASP A 47 -27.28 7.33 3.44
N LYS A 48 -26.70 8.08 4.38
CA LYS A 48 -27.03 9.49 4.61
C LYS A 48 -26.37 10.37 3.54
N ASP A 49 -27.17 11.29 3.00
CA ASP A 49 -26.73 12.38 2.11
C ASP A 49 -25.99 13.49 2.90
N SER A 50 -25.01 13.07 3.71
CA SER A 50 -24.23 13.94 4.59
C SER A 50 -23.06 14.56 3.84
N LYS A 51 -22.60 15.72 4.32
CA LYS A 51 -21.36 16.33 3.80
C LYS A 51 -20.19 15.37 3.96
N LYS A 52 -19.40 15.19 2.89
CA LYS A 52 -18.22 14.32 2.83
C LYS A 52 -17.30 14.45 4.05
N GLU A 53 -17.10 15.67 4.54
CA GLU A 53 -16.26 15.98 5.71
C GLU A 53 -16.74 15.31 7.01
N HIS A 54 -18.05 15.21 7.24
CA HIS A 54 -18.59 14.55 8.43
C HIS A 54 -18.36 13.04 8.38
N ILE A 55 -18.61 12.42 7.22
CA ILE A 55 -18.35 10.99 7.00
C ILE A 55 -16.86 10.71 7.20
N THR A 56 -15.97 11.53 6.64
CA THR A 56 -14.52 11.40 6.83
C THR A 56 -14.16 11.40 8.32
N LYS A 57 -14.65 12.39 9.07
CA LYS A 57 -14.31 12.53 10.49
C LYS A 57 -14.79 11.33 11.31
N ASP A 58 -16.02 10.88 11.11
CA ASP A 58 -16.60 9.77 11.88
C ASP A 58 -15.93 8.43 11.53
N VAL A 59 -15.61 8.20 10.26
CA VAL A 59 -14.87 7.02 9.80
C VAL A 59 -13.45 7.02 10.39
N GLN A 60 -12.75 8.15 10.35
CA GLN A 60 -11.38 8.24 10.87
C GLN A 60 -11.33 8.10 12.39
N GLU A 61 -12.31 8.65 13.11
CA GLU A 61 -12.43 8.43 14.56
C GLU A 61 -12.67 6.94 14.85
N CYS A 62 -13.57 6.28 14.11
CA CYS A 62 -13.79 4.85 14.26
C CYS A 62 -12.52 4.04 13.97
N GLN A 63 -11.83 4.35 12.88
CA GLN A 63 -10.55 3.73 12.51
C GLN A 63 -9.52 3.89 13.63
N PHE A 64 -9.34 5.11 14.16
CA PHE A 64 -8.40 5.40 15.23
C PHE A 64 -8.70 4.59 16.49
N GLN A 65 -9.96 4.55 16.93
CA GLN A 65 -10.37 3.78 18.11
C GLN A 65 -10.12 2.28 17.93
N MET A 66 -10.43 1.71 16.76
CA MET A 66 -10.15 0.31 16.46
C MET A 66 -8.65 0.02 16.55
N ILE A 67 -7.81 0.88 16.00
CA ILE A 67 -6.35 0.73 16.06
C ILE A 67 -5.88 0.71 17.50
N LEU A 68 -6.31 1.71 18.28
CA LEU A 68 -5.93 1.83 19.69
C LEU A 68 -6.34 0.60 20.50
N TRP A 69 -7.57 0.12 20.33
CA TRP A 69 -8.07 -1.02 21.09
C TRP A 69 -7.40 -2.33 20.70
N LEU A 70 -7.12 -2.54 19.40
CA LEU A 70 -6.36 -3.71 18.95
C LEU A 70 -4.93 -3.71 19.51
N GLU A 71 -4.26 -2.56 19.57
CA GLU A 71 -2.93 -2.46 20.19
C GLU A 71 -2.96 -2.78 21.69
N ILE A 72 -4.03 -2.38 22.39
CA ILE A 72 -4.21 -2.68 23.82
C ILE A 72 -4.47 -4.17 24.02
N LEU A 73 -5.38 -4.77 23.24
CA LEU A 73 -5.69 -6.19 23.31
C LEU A 73 -4.47 -7.04 22.98
N HIS A 74 -3.68 -6.65 21.98
CA HIS A 74 -2.46 -7.34 21.63
C HIS A 74 -1.44 -7.32 22.79
N LYS A 75 -1.28 -6.18 23.46
CA LYS A 75 -0.45 -6.09 24.67
C LYS A 75 -0.99 -6.95 25.81
N TYR A 76 -2.30 -6.98 26.02
CA TYR A 76 -2.91 -7.84 27.04
C TYR A 76 -2.63 -9.32 26.75
N GLN A 77 -2.81 -9.75 25.50
CA GLN A 77 -2.51 -11.10 25.06
C GLN A 77 -1.06 -11.50 25.34
N GLN A 78 -0.09 -10.63 25.03
CA GLN A 78 1.35 -10.90 25.24
C GLN A 78 1.74 -11.12 26.71
N HIS A 79 0.97 -10.57 27.65
CA HIS A 79 1.23 -10.66 29.10
C HIS A 79 0.27 -11.61 29.82
N SER A 80 -0.49 -12.41 29.07
CA SER A 80 -1.53 -13.29 29.61
C SER A 80 -1.14 -14.75 29.53
N ASP A 81 -1.68 -15.55 30.46
CA ASP A 81 -1.54 -17.01 30.44
C ASP A 81 -2.28 -17.62 29.24
N ASP A 82 -1.87 -18.83 28.83
CA ASP A 82 -2.46 -19.60 27.72
C ASP A 82 -4.00 -19.70 27.78
N SER A 83 -4.56 -19.74 28.99
CA SER A 83 -6.01 -19.81 29.20
C SER A 83 -6.78 -18.58 28.73
N LEU A 84 -6.13 -17.42 28.59
CA LEU A 84 -6.73 -16.16 28.16
C LEU A 84 -6.47 -15.84 26.69
N ILE A 85 -5.47 -16.49 26.08
CA ILE A 85 -5.05 -16.20 24.70
C ILE A 85 -6.21 -16.38 23.73
N ALA A 86 -6.96 -17.49 23.84
CA ALA A 86 -8.10 -17.76 22.98
C ALA A 86 -9.20 -16.68 23.08
N PHE A 87 -9.45 -16.17 24.29
CA PHE A 87 -10.40 -15.09 24.52
C PHE A 87 -9.97 -13.77 23.86
N TYR A 88 -8.70 -13.38 24.00
CA TYR A 88 -8.18 -12.17 23.36
C TYR A 88 -8.18 -12.28 21.84
N LEU A 89 -7.81 -13.43 21.29
CA LEU A 89 -7.88 -13.67 19.84
C LEU A 89 -9.31 -13.54 19.30
N GLU A 90 -10.32 -14.00 20.04
CA GLU A 90 -11.72 -13.84 19.63
C GLU A 90 -12.16 -12.35 19.64
N LEU A 91 -11.74 -11.60 20.67
CA LEU A 91 -11.98 -10.16 20.75
C LEU A 91 -11.30 -9.39 19.61
N GLU A 92 -10.02 -9.67 19.36
CA GLU A 92 -9.29 -9.07 18.25
C GLU A 92 -9.98 -9.37 16.92
N GLY A 93 -10.37 -10.64 16.68
CA GLY A 93 -11.09 -11.02 15.47
C GLY A 93 -12.41 -10.26 15.27
N MET A 94 -13.11 -9.92 16.35
CA MET A 94 -14.30 -9.07 16.28
C MET A 94 -13.97 -7.65 15.81
N LEU A 95 -12.92 -7.03 16.36
CA LEU A 95 -12.49 -5.67 16.00
C LEU A 95 -11.82 -5.61 14.61
N HIS A 96 -11.05 -6.62 14.23
CA HIS A 96 -10.54 -6.78 12.86
C HIS A 96 -11.68 -6.78 11.86
N GLY A 97 -12.80 -7.43 12.19
CA GLY A 97 -14.00 -7.40 11.36
C GLY A 97 -14.55 -5.99 11.11
N ILE A 98 -14.44 -5.09 12.08
CA ILE A 98 -14.86 -3.69 11.92
C ILE A 98 -13.86 -2.96 11.01
N LEU A 99 -12.55 -3.10 11.24
CA LEU A 99 -11.52 -2.50 10.37
C LEU A 99 -11.65 -2.95 8.91
N MET A 100 -11.84 -4.26 8.68
CA MET A 100 -12.06 -4.78 7.32
C MET A 100 -13.32 -4.16 6.68
N GLY A 101 -14.39 -3.98 7.44
CA GLY A 101 -15.59 -3.29 6.97
C GLY A 101 -15.33 -1.83 6.59
N LEU A 102 -14.54 -1.11 7.38
CA LEU A 102 -14.12 0.26 7.07
C LEU A 102 -13.30 0.30 5.77
N GLU A 103 -12.36 -0.62 5.58
CA GLU A 103 -11.56 -0.72 4.35
C GLU A 103 -12.39 -1.03 3.11
N GLN A 104 -13.41 -1.87 3.21
CA GLN A 104 -14.21 -2.29 2.07
C GLN A 104 -15.22 -1.23 1.64
N HIS A 105 -15.83 -0.53 2.60
CA HIS A 105 -16.96 0.36 2.34
C HIS A 105 -16.61 1.85 2.41
N PHE A 106 -15.51 2.20 3.10
CA PHE A 106 -15.13 3.58 3.36
C PHE A 106 -13.67 3.89 3.01
N SER A 107 -13.09 3.16 2.05
CA SER A 107 -11.68 3.31 1.65
C SER A 107 -11.26 4.75 1.36
N GLU A 108 -12.15 5.55 0.76
CA GLU A 108 -11.88 6.95 0.40
C GLU A 108 -11.85 7.91 1.60
N TYR A 109 -12.37 7.47 2.74
CA TYR A 109 -12.52 8.27 3.95
C TYR A 109 -11.46 7.93 5.01
N LEU A 110 -10.73 6.82 4.83
CA LEU A 110 -9.72 6.37 5.78
C LEU A 110 -8.54 7.35 5.90
N ALA A 111 -8.00 7.46 7.12
CA ALA A 111 -6.68 8.02 7.35
C ALA A 111 -5.64 6.98 6.91
N ILE A 112 -5.18 7.09 5.67
CA ILE A 112 -4.26 6.12 5.05
C ILE A 112 -2.87 6.11 5.71
N ASP A 113 -2.49 7.15 6.44
CA ASP A 113 -1.17 7.26 7.07
C ASP A 113 -1.05 6.60 8.42
N TYR A 114 -2.18 6.12 8.95
CA TYR A 114 -2.15 5.32 10.17
C TYR A 114 -1.42 4.01 9.93
N GLN A 115 -0.63 3.60 10.92
CA GLN A 115 -0.06 2.27 10.98
C GLN A 115 -1.16 1.26 11.28
N LEU A 116 -1.02 0.06 10.72
CA LEU A 116 -1.90 -1.05 11.04
C LEU A 116 -1.57 -1.58 12.44
N PRO A 117 -2.58 -2.08 13.18
CA PRO A 117 -2.35 -2.75 14.44
C PRO A 117 -1.52 -4.02 14.25
N GLN A 118 -0.64 -4.34 15.19
CA GLN A 118 0.29 -5.47 15.08
C GLN A 118 -0.41 -6.80 14.78
N SER A 119 -1.51 -7.10 15.48
CA SER A 119 -2.30 -8.32 15.25
C SER A 119 -2.93 -8.36 13.85
N TYR A 120 -3.25 -7.19 13.30
CA TYR A 120 -3.84 -7.06 11.97
C TYR A 120 -2.79 -7.10 10.85
N VAL A 121 -1.57 -6.63 11.10
CA VAL A 121 -0.43 -6.76 10.17
C VAL A 121 -0.27 -8.22 9.75
N VAL A 122 -0.25 -9.16 10.70
CA VAL A 122 -0.08 -10.60 10.41
C VAL A 122 -1.12 -11.12 9.41
N ILE A 123 -2.39 -10.71 9.58
CA ILE A 123 -3.49 -11.12 8.71
C ILE A 123 -3.28 -10.55 7.30
N VAL A 124 -3.00 -9.25 7.21
CA VAL A 124 -2.86 -8.56 5.93
C VAL A 124 -1.61 -9.02 5.19
N SER A 125 -0.48 -9.20 5.88
CA SER A 125 0.77 -9.70 5.31
C SER A 125 0.56 -11.04 4.64
N ARG A 126 -0.06 -12.01 5.34
CA ARG A 126 -0.34 -13.32 4.78
C ARG A 126 -1.21 -13.24 3.52
N GLN A 127 -2.30 -12.47 3.57
CA GLN A 127 -3.17 -12.29 2.40
C GLN A 127 -2.43 -11.66 1.22
N MET A 128 -1.55 -10.69 1.49
CA MET A 128 -0.80 -10.00 0.46
C MET A 128 0.33 -10.87 -0.10
N GLU A 129 1.02 -11.65 0.74
CA GLU A 129 2.04 -12.62 0.34
C GLU A 129 1.48 -13.64 -0.65
N GLU A 130 0.33 -14.24 -0.34
CA GLU A 130 -0.36 -15.19 -1.22
C GLU A 130 -0.68 -14.55 -2.58
N ARG A 131 -1.29 -13.35 -2.58
CA ARG A 131 -1.64 -12.62 -3.82
C ARG A 131 -0.40 -12.16 -4.62
N ILE A 132 0.67 -11.77 -3.94
CA ILE A 132 1.93 -11.38 -4.57
C ILE A 132 2.62 -12.61 -5.18
N ALA A 133 2.57 -13.77 -4.53
CA ALA A 133 3.13 -15.01 -5.07
C ALA A 133 2.42 -15.42 -6.38
N ASP A 134 1.09 -15.34 -6.41
CA ASP A 134 0.29 -15.57 -7.61
C ASP A 134 0.64 -14.58 -8.71
N MET A 135 0.73 -13.28 -8.36
CA MET A 135 1.08 -12.24 -9.31
C MET A 135 2.51 -12.40 -9.86
N LYS A 136 3.50 -12.71 -9.02
CA LYS A 136 4.87 -13.01 -9.48
C LYS A 136 4.86 -14.18 -10.46
N THR A 137 4.09 -15.23 -10.19
CA THR A 137 3.95 -16.38 -11.09
C THR A 137 3.33 -15.97 -12.43
N PHE A 138 2.30 -15.14 -12.42
CA PHE A 138 1.69 -14.59 -13.62
C PHE A 138 2.68 -13.72 -14.43
N LEU A 139 3.38 -12.80 -13.78
CA LEU A 139 4.34 -11.90 -14.43
C LEU A 139 5.56 -12.63 -15.00
N ARG A 140 6.04 -13.69 -14.34
CA ARG A 140 7.11 -14.55 -14.90
C ARG A 140 6.68 -15.23 -16.19
N LYS A 141 5.42 -15.70 -16.28
CA LYS A 141 4.87 -16.26 -17.54
C LYS A 141 4.79 -15.21 -18.66
N ARG A 142 4.77 -13.92 -18.29
CA ARG A 142 4.85 -12.77 -19.21
C ARG A 142 6.27 -12.31 -19.50
N ASN A 143 7.30 -13.06 -19.10
CA ASN A 143 8.72 -12.74 -19.26
C ASN A 143 9.17 -11.45 -18.54
N VAL A 144 8.49 -11.05 -17.46
CA VAL A 144 8.97 -9.95 -16.62
C VAL A 144 10.21 -10.42 -15.86
N GLU A 145 11.29 -9.62 -15.92
CA GLU A 145 12.57 -9.96 -15.30
C GLU A 145 12.48 -9.98 -13.76
N GLU A 146 13.13 -10.96 -13.12
CA GLU A 146 13.11 -11.12 -11.65
C GLU A 146 13.57 -9.85 -10.88
N PRO A 147 14.61 -9.10 -11.32
CA PRO A 147 14.99 -7.86 -10.64
C PRO A 147 13.85 -6.85 -10.55
N LEU A 148 13.00 -6.73 -11.58
CA LEU A 148 11.85 -5.83 -11.55
C LEU A 148 10.78 -6.34 -10.59
N LEU A 149 10.52 -7.65 -10.57
CA LEU A 149 9.58 -8.26 -9.63
C LEU A 149 9.99 -8.04 -8.17
N ASP A 150 11.29 -8.16 -7.88
CA ASP A 150 11.81 -7.92 -6.55
C ASP A 150 11.72 -6.44 -6.16
N ILE A 151 12.07 -5.52 -7.07
CA ILE A 151 11.87 -4.09 -6.85
C ILE A 151 10.39 -3.77 -6.57
N MET A 152 9.49 -4.36 -7.35
CA MET A 152 8.05 -4.11 -7.25
C MET A 152 7.47 -4.58 -5.93
N PHE A 153 7.84 -5.76 -5.43
CA PHE A 153 7.13 -6.39 -4.31
C PHE A 153 7.93 -6.44 -3.00
N SER A 154 9.25 -6.25 -3.03
CA SER A 154 10.11 -6.25 -1.85
C SER A 154 9.64 -5.28 -0.75
N PRO A 155 9.19 -4.04 -1.04
CA PRO A 155 8.74 -3.14 0.01
C PRO A 155 7.59 -3.75 0.83
N MET A 156 6.63 -4.42 0.16
CA MET A 156 5.53 -5.09 0.84
C MET A 156 5.97 -6.36 1.56
N LEU A 157 6.84 -7.18 0.97
CA LEU A 157 7.25 -8.45 1.56
C LEU A 157 8.25 -8.30 2.73
N ASN A 158 9.02 -7.22 2.74
CA ASN A 158 10.09 -6.98 3.71
C ASN A 158 9.73 -5.88 4.74
N HIS A 159 8.45 -5.57 4.92
CA HIS A 159 8.03 -4.62 5.95
C HIS A 159 8.39 -5.21 7.33
N ARG A 160 9.17 -4.49 8.15
CA ARG A 160 9.59 -4.99 9.49
C ARG A 160 8.50 -4.74 10.54
N GLY A 161 7.27 -5.14 10.26
CA GLY A 161 6.07 -4.89 11.09
C GLY A 161 5.45 -3.49 10.94
N ASN A 162 6.16 -2.53 10.35
CA ASN A 162 5.66 -1.16 10.17
C ASN A 162 4.91 -1.02 8.85
N LEU A 163 3.67 -1.49 8.81
CA LEU A 163 2.81 -1.43 7.63
C LEU A 163 1.69 -0.41 7.86
N SER A 164 1.51 0.52 6.92
CA SER A 164 0.42 1.49 6.95
C SER A 164 -0.75 1.08 6.06
N PHE A 165 -1.93 1.66 6.32
CA PHE A 165 -3.09 1.52 5.43
C PHE A 165 -2.74 1.94 3.99
N ARG A 166 -1.99 3.04 3.83
CA ARG A 166 -1.52 3.55 2.53
C ARG A 166 -0.79 2.48 1.76
N MET A 167 0.18 1.82 2.38
CA MET A 167 1.00 0.81 1.71
C MET A 167 0.15 -0.38 1.27
N VAL A 168 -0.75 -0.87 2.13
CA VAL A 168 -1.63 -1.99 1.78
C VAL A 168 -2.59 -1.63 0.66
N MET A 169 -3.25 -0.48 0.76
CA MET A 169 -4.18 0.00 -0.28
C MET A 169 -3.46 0.23 -1.60
N TYR A 170 -2.25 0.79 -1.56
CA TYR A 170 -1.37 0.96 -2.71
C TYR A 170 -1.15 -0.38 -3.41
N TYR A 171 -0.68 -1.40 -2.69
CA TYR A 171 -0.38 -2.70 -3.28
C TYR A 171 -1.62 -3.46 -3.73
N ARG A 172 -2.72 -3.42 -2.98
CA ARG A 172 -3.99 -4.05 -3.40
C ARG A 172 -4.48 -3.48 -4.73
N ARG A 173 -4.38 -2.17 -4.92
CA ARG A 173 -4.75 -1.51 -6.16
C ARG A 173 -3.74 -1.78 -7.28
N LEU A 174 -2.44 -1.78 -6.99
CA LEU A 174 -1.42 -2.14 -7.97
C LEU A 174 -1.64 -3.56 -8.50
N LEU A 175 -1.86 -4.54 -7.62
CA LEU A 175 -2.16 -5.92 -8.00
C LEU A 175 -3.43 -6.02 -8.85
N PHE A 176 -4.46 -5.22 -8.54
CA PHE A 176 -5.66 -5.15 -9.36
C PHE A 176 -5.37 -4.64 -10.78
N LEU A 177 -4.61 -3.54 -10.90
CA LEU A 177 -4.26 -2.94 -12.21
C LEU A 177 -3.41 -3.88 -13.06
N LEU A 178 -2.47 -4.61 -12.45
CA LEU A 178 -1.61 -5.56 -13.17
C LEU A 178 -2.39 -6.75 -13.76
N ASN A 179 -3.53 -7.11 -13.16
CA ASN A 179 -4.32 -8.26 -13.60
C ASN A 179 -5.26 -7.96 -14.80
N ASP A 180 -5.44 -6.70 -15.17
CA ASP A 180 -6.51 -6.23 -16.09
C ASP A 180 -6.15 -6.32 -17.59
N HIS A 181 -5.05 -6.98 -17.96
CA HIS A 181 -4.48 -6.89 -19.32
C HIS A 181 -4.22 -8.25 -20.00
N GLY A 182 -5.17 -9.17 -19.89
CA GLY A 182 -5.04 -10.55 -20.37
C GLY A 182 -4.73 -10.72 -21.88
N SER A 183 -5.11 -9.77 -22.74
CA SER A 183 -5.01 -9.91 -24.20
C SER A 183 -3.71 -9.42 -24.84
N LEU A 184 -2.84 -8.74 -24.09
CA LEU A 184 -1.59 -8.18 -24.64
C LEU A 184 -0.56 -9.28 -24.95
N SER A 185 0.30 -9.05 -25.95
CA SER A 185 1.52 -9.83 -26.10
C SER A 185 2.48 -9.59 -24.92
N ASN A 186 3.51 -10.42 -24.76
CA ASN A 186 4.46 -10.26 -23.64
C ASN A 186 5.23 -8.93 -23.71
N GLU A 187 5.62 -8.48 -24.91
CA GLU A 187 6.33 -7.20 -25.07
C GLU A 187 5.42 -6.02 -24.74
N GLU A 188 4.21 -5.99 -25.29
CA GLU A 188 3.21 -4.95 -25.00
C GLU A 188 2.85 -4.93 -23.51
N TYR A 189 2.80 -6.10 -22.86
CA TYR A 189 2.52 -6.20 -21.43
C TYR A 189 3.63 -5.58 -20.59
N ILE A 190 4.91 -5.75 -20.95
CA ILE A 190 6.04 -5.15 -20.24
C ILE A 190 5.99 -3.61 -20.34
N ASP A 191 5.70 -3.09 -21.53
CA ASP A 191 5.52 -1.64 -21.72
C ASP A 191 4.33 -1.12 -20.90
N GLN A 192 3.21 -1.84 -20.92
CA GLN A 192 2.03 -1.52 -20.10
C GLN A 192 2.34 -1.58 -18.60
N LEU A 193 3.16 -2.53 -18.16
CA LEU A 193 3.57 -2.64 -16.76
C LEU A 193 4.37 -1.41 -16.33
N HIS A 194 5.31 -0.94 -17.14
CA HIS A 194 6.03 0.30 -16.87
C HIS A 194 5.09 1.50 -16.84
N TYR A 195 4.14 1.58 -17.79
CA TYR A 195 3.12 2.61 -17.82
C TYR A 195 2.31 2.65 -16.51
N ILE A 196 1.82 1.50 -16.04
CA ILE A 196 1.09 1.39 -14.75
C ILE A 196 1.94 1.89 -13.59
N LEU A 197 3.22 1.49 -13.53
CA LEU A 197 4.13 1.92 -12.45
C LEU A 197 4.40 3.43 -12.49
N TYR A 198 4.44 4.06 -13.66
CA TYR A 198 4.54 5.51 -13.79
C TYR A 198 3.25 6.22 -13.38
N GLU A 199 2.12 5.82 -13.94
CA GLU A 199 0.81 6.42 -13.67
C GLU A 199 0.44 6.31 -12.18
N TYR A 200 0.71 5.15 -11.58
CA TYR A 200 0.45 4.88 -10.17
C TYR A 200 1.57 5.35 -9.24
N ASN A 201 2.48 6.17 -9.77
CA ASN A 201 3.57 6.82 -9.07
C ASN A 201 4.36 5.89 -8.13
N PHE A 202 4.89 4.78 -8.68
CA PHE A 202 5.78 3.86 -7.98
C PHE A 202 7.13 4.53 -7.72
N ASN A 203 7.16 5.47 -6.79
CA ASN A 203 8.30 6.35 -6.51
C ASN A 203 9.43 5.73 -5.66
N SER A 204 9.62 4.41 -5.77
CA SER A 204 10.74 3.69 -5.17
C SER A 204 12.09 4.18 -5.76
N PRO A 205 13.11 4.42 -4.92
CA PRO A 205 14.48 4.69 -5.39
C PRO A 205 15.05 3.58 -6.28
N GLU A 206 14.80 2.33 -5.94
CA GLU A 206 15.27 1.16 -6.67
C GLU A 206 14.65 1.09 -8.07
N TYR A 207 13.35 1.39 -8.20
CA TYR A 207 12.69 1.45 -9.50
C TYR A 207 13.24 2.58 -10.38
N PHE A 208 13.51 3.75 -9.81
CA PHE A 208 14.18 4.82 -10.53
C PHE A 208 15.57 4.41 -11.05
N ILE A 209 16.37 3.74 -10.21
CA ILE A 209 17.69 3.22 -10.63
C ILE A 209 17.55 2.19 -11.75
N TYR A 210 16.55 1.30 -11.65
CA TYR A 210 16.24 0.33 -12.69
C TYR A 210 15.92 1.00 -14.03
N CYS A 211 14.98 1.95 -14.05
CA CYS A 211 14.59 2.67 -15.27
C CYS A 211 15.77 3.44 -15.89
N THR A 212 16.56 4.16 -15.09
CA THR A 212 17.73 4.90 -15.61
C THR A 212 18.81 3.96 -16.13
N THR A 213 18.97 2.77 -15.56
CA THR A 213 19.93 1.75 -16.05
C THR A 213 19.49 1.18 -17.39
N LEU A 214 18.21 0.83 -17.55
CA LEU A 214 17.65 0.39 -18.83
C LEU A 214 17.82 1.47 -19.90
N MET A 215 17.53 2.72 -19.55
CA MET A 215 17.70 3.85 -20.46
C MET A 215 19.15 4.04 -20.89
N ARG A 216 20.12 3.98 -19.96
CA ARG A 216 21.55 4.05 -20.31
C ARG A 216 21.97 2.90 -21.22
N LYS A 217 21.50 1.68 -20.98
CA LYS A 217 21.76 0.53 -21.85
C LYS A 217 21.21 0.77 -23.26
N LYS A 218 19.98 1.27 -23.38
CA LYS A 218 19.36 1.66 -24.66
C LYS A 218 20.18 2.72 -25.38
N LEU A 219 20.63 3.76 -24.66
CA LEU A 219 21.44 4.83 -25.23
C LEU A 219 22.80 4.36 -25.73
N LYS A 220 23.43 3.40 -25.06
CA LYS A 220 24.71 2.79 -25.51
C LYS A 220 24.57 2.06 -26.85
N GLY A 221 23.37 1.60 -27.22
CA GLY A 221 23.11 0.94 -28.49
C GLY A 221 23.07 1.90 -29.70
N PHE A 222 22.98 3.21 -29.48
CA PHE A 222 22.98 4.19 -30.56
C PHE A 222 24.40 4.66 -30.91
N HIS A 223 24.70 4.71 -32.20
CA HIS A 223 26.02 5.06 -32.71
C HIS A 223 26.21 6.57 -32.78
N THR A 224 25.13 7.32 -33.01
CA THR A 224 25.20 8.77 -33.20
C THR A 224 24.62 9.55 -32.02
N ILE A 225 25.17 10.73 -31.78
CA ILE A 225 24.63 11.70 -30.82
C ILE A 225 23.19 12.09 -31.18
N ARG A 226 22.89 12.17 -32.49
CA ARG A 226 21.55 12.51 -33.01
C ARG A 226 20.51 11.47 -32.59
N GLU A 227 20.81 10.19 -32.74
CA GLU A 227 19.93 9.09 -32.31
C GLU A 227 19.69 9.11 -30.80
N LYS A 228 20.76 9.28 -30.00
CA LYS A 228 20.64 9.41 -28.54
C LYS A 228 19.72 10.56 -28.14
N ARG A 229 19.88 11.74 -28.76
CA ARG A 229 19.02 12.90 -28.52
C ARG A 229 17.57 12.64 -28.93
N ALA A 230 17.35 12.01 -30.09
CA ALA A 230 16.00 11.65 -30.54
C ALA A 230 15.32 10.70 -29.56
N CYS A 231 16.04 9.68 -29.08
CA CYS A 231 15.54 8.76 -28.05
C CYS A 231 15.16 9.50 -26.75
N LEU A 232 16.05 10.35 -26.22
CA LEU A 232 15.77 11.12 -25.00
C LEU A 232 14.59 12.10 -25.18
N ASN A 233 14.46 12.71 -26.35
CA ASN A 233 13.33 13.59 -26.67
C ASN A 233 12.00 12.85 -26.74
N TRP A 234 12.00 11.67 -27.35
CA TRP A 234 10.82 10.82 -27.40
C TRP A 234 10.36 10.42 -25.99
N HIS A 235 11.25 9.90 -25.15
CA HIS A 235 10.91 9.51 -23.77
C HIS A 235 10.45 10.68 -22.89
N GLU A 236 11.06 11.86 -23.03
CA GLU A 236 10.59 13.04 -22.30
C GLU A 236 9.16 13.42 -22.73
N LYS A 237 8.85 13.35 -24.03
CA LYS A 237 7.52 13.63 -24.55
C LYS A 237 6.50 12.63 -24.01
N GLU A 238 6.80 11.33 -24.07
CA GLU A 238 5.91 10.28 -23.57
C GLU A 238 5.65 10.46 -22.07
N LEU A 239 6.68 10.67 -21.25
CA LEU A 239 6.53 10.87 -19.81
C LEU A 239 5.72 12.12 -19.45
N LYS A 240 5.86 13.22 -20.20
CA LYS A 240 5.05 14.43 -19.99
C LYS A 240 3.57 14.21 -20.31
N GLY A 241 3.27 13.28 -21.22
CA GLY A 241 1.90 12.91 -21.59
C GLY A 241 1.21 12.01 -20.57
N LEU A 242 1.95 11.39 -19.65
CA LEU A 242 1.37 10.48 -18.65
C LEU A 242 0.53 11.23 -17.62
N PRO A 243 -0.65 10.69 -17.25
CA PRO A 243 -1.41 11.21 -16.12
C PRO A 243 -0.63 11.01 -14.82
N GLU A 244 -0.75 11.97 -13.91
CA GLU A 244 -0.18 11.87 -12.56
C GLU A 244 -1.33 11.67 -11.58
N ARG A 245 -1.29 10.56 -10.83
CA ARG A 245 -2.25 10.29 -9.75
C ARG A 245 -1.65 10.72 -8.41
N ASP A 246 -2.50 11.18 -7.50
CA ASP A 246 -2.11 11.63 -6.16
C ASP A 246 -1.68 10.50 -5.21
N ILE A 247 -1.80 9.25 -5.66
CA ILE A 247 -1.46 8.08 -4.84
C ILE A 247 0.04 7.85 -4.92
N VAL A 248 0.72 7.83 -3.77
CA VAL A 248 2.18 7.66 -3.69
C VAL A 248 2.55 6.46 -2.83
N LEU A 249 3.60 5.74 -3.21
CA LEU A 249 4.16 4.65 -2.40
C LEU A 249 4.95 5.19 -1.20
N SER A 250 5.74 6.25 -1.42
CA SER A 250 6.54 6.93 -0.40
C SER A 250 6.25 8.42 -0.39
N GLU A 251 6.00 9.01 0.79
CA GLU A 251 5.78 10.46 0.91
C GLU A 251 7.06 11.29 0.80
N VAL A 252 8.20 10.67 1.12
CA VAL A 252 9.49 11.37 1.17
C VAL A 252 10.04 11.63 -0.23
N GLN A 253 9.66 10.80 -1.20
CA GLN A 253 10.19 10.84 -2.56
C GLN A 253 9.27 11.65 -3.47
N SER A 254 9.86 12.50 -4.32
CA SER A 254 9.14 13.11 -5.43
C SER A 254 8.64 12.04 -6.40
N SER A 255 7.64 12.40 -7.22
CA SER A 255 7.05 11.44 -8.13
C SER A 255 8.08 10.82 -9.09
N ILE A 256 7.90 9.55 -9.42
CA ILE A 256 8.80 8.84 -10.34
C ILE A 256 8.88 9.57 -11.69
N ARG A 257 7.76 10.16 -12.12
CA ARG A 257 7.66 11.01 -13.32
C ARG A 257 8.60 12.21 -13.23
N MET A 258 8.50 13.00 -12.15
CA MET A 258 9.34 14.18 -11.95
C MET A 258 10.83 13.81 -11.91
N ARG A 259 11.19 12.75 -11.17
CA ARG A 259 12.57 12.27 -11.07
C ARG A 259 13.13 11.85 -12.43
N MET A 260 12.35 11.12 -13.22
CA MET A 260 12.75 10.70 -14.56
C MET A 260 12.87 11.87 -15.54
N LEU A 261 11.98 12.87 -15.47
CA LEU A 261 12.07 14.07 -16.29
C LEU A 261 13.33 14.89 -15.98
N ASN A 262 13.66 15.02 -14.69
CA ASN A 262 14.90 15.68 -14.27
C ASN A 262 16.14 14.92 -14.77
N TRP A 263 16.16 13.59 -14.60
CA TRP A 263 17.25 12.77 -15.13
C TRP A 263 17.39 12.89 -16.66
N LEU A 264 16.28 12.86 -17.41
CA LEU A 264 16.30 13.04 -18.86
C LEU A 264 16.85 14.41 -19.27
N LYS A 265 16.54 15.46 -18.51
CA LYS A 265 17.06 16.81 -18.75
C LYS A 265 18.59 16.85 -18.59
N GLU A 266 19.11 16.28 -17.51
CA GLU A 266 20.55 16.18 -17.25
C GLU A 266 21.26 15.35 -18.33
N GLU A 267 20.69 14.20 -18.69
CA GLU A 267 21.27 13.31 -19.71
C GLU A 267 21.30 14.00 -21.09
N LYS A 268 20.29 14.81 -21.43
CA LYS A 268 20.30 15.62 -22.66
C LYS A 268 21.40 16.67 -22.66
N GLN A 269 21.63 17.35 -21.54
CA GLN A 269 22.71 18.32 -21.41
C GLN A 269 24.08 17.65 -21.56
N TYR A 270 24.25 16.46 -20.97
CA TYR A 270 25.45 15.65 -21.14
C TYR A 270 25.69 15.23 -22.61
N VAL A 271 24.65 14.73 -23.29
CA VAL A 271 24.76 14.37 -24.72
C VAL A 271 25.05 15.60 -25.60
N GLN A 272 24.56 16.79 -25.24
CA GLN A 272 24.88 18.04 -25.92
C GLN A 272 26.34 18.45 -25.74
N SER A 273 26.88 18.38 -24.51
CA SER A 273 28.28 18.76 -24.25
C SER A 273 29.28 17.86 -25.00
N LEU A 274 28.97 16.56 -25.14
CA LEU A 274 29.75 15.64 -25.96
C LEU A 274 29.78 16.06 -27.45
N GLN A 275 28.67 16.59 -27.97
CA GLN A 275 28.61 17.08 -29.35
C GLN A 275 29.52 18.28 -29.56
N SER A 276 29.44 19.27 -28.65
CA SER A 276 30.27 20.47 -28.70
C SER A 276 31.75 20.13 -28.60
N ALA A 277 32.13 19.19 -27.73
CA ALA A 277 33.52 18.75 -27.60
C ALA A 277 34.06 18.06 -28.86
N THR A 278 33.24 17.25 -29.54
CA THR A 278 33.66 16.58 -30.79
C THR A 278 33.79 17.58 -31.94
N GLN A 279 32.96 18.62 -31.98
CA GLN A 279 33.03 19.68 -33.00
C GLN A 279 34.22 20.63 -32.82
N SER A 280 34.77 20.76 -31.61
CA SER A 280 35.97 21.58 -31.36
C SER A 280 37.29 20.88 -31.69
N GLN A 281 37.25 19.59 -32.05
CA GLN A 281 38.43 18.78 -32.39
C GLN A 281 38.59 18.53 -33.90
N VAL A 282 37.65 19.04 -34.72
CA VAL A 282 37.66 18.97 -36.20
C VAL A 282 37.90 20.38 -36.74
#